data_AF-A0AAV2DWV5-F1
#
_entry.id   AF-A0AAV2DWV5-F1
#
_cell.length_a   1.000
_cell.length_b   1.000
_cell.length_c   1.000
_cell.angle_alpha   90.00
_cell.angle_beta   90.00
_cell.angle_gamma   90.00
#
_symmetry.space_group_name_H-M   'P 1'
#
loop_
_entity.id
_entity.type
_entity.pdbx_description
1 polymer ?
#
loop_
_entity_poly.entity_id
_entity_poly.type
_entity_poly.pdbx_seq_one_letter_code
_entity_poly.pdbx_strand_id
1 'polypeptide(L)'
;MAHVTSDEVVQFSMEEVQSTKYRVSHSLLGRVFTTNRISTTELREAVLTSWLKQGCLKVVLAKHGLVELMLPSEEARIWVLKRTPWVINDQILHLRPWTPEITKQIF
;
A
#
# COMPACT_ATOMS: atom_id res chain seq x y z
N MET A 1 4.56 15.35 -38.81
CA MET A 1 5.35 16.07 -37.80
C MET A 1 4.43 16.49 -36.68
N ALA A 2 4.66 15.95 -35.48
CA ALA A 2 4.28 16.55 -34.21
C ALA A 2 5.19 15.90 -33.16
N HIS A 3 6.30 16.57 -32.85
CA HIS A 3 7.13 16.24 -31.70
C HIS A 3 6.39 16.78 -30.47
N VAL A 4 5.98 15.89 -29.56
CA VAL A 4 5.51 16.28 -28.22
C VAL A 4 6.59 15.85 -27.24
N THR A 5 7.50 16.77 -26.94
CA THR A 5 8.33 16.73 -25.72
C THR A 5 7.57 17.52 -24.67
N SER A 6 6.83 16.84 -23.80
CA SER A 6 6.22 17.46 -22.62
C SER A 6 7.11 17.18 -21.41
N ASP A 7 8.11 18.03 -21.19
CA ASP A 7 8.74 18.21 -19.87
C ASP A 7 7.85 19.16 -19.05
N GLU A 8 6.60 18.75 -18.80
CA GLU A 8 5.73 19.46 -17.86
C GLU A 8 6.27 19.26 -16.44
N VAL A 9 6.96 20.27 -15.92
CA VAL A 9 7.36 20.32 -14.51
C VAL A 9 6.11 20.52 -13.67
N VAL A 10 5.58 19.43 -13.14
CA VAL A 10 4.49 19.46 -12.16
C VAL A 10 5.02 20.13 -10.89
N GLN A 11 4.60 21.37 -10.63
CA GLN A 11 4.90 22.06 -9.37
C GLN A 11 3.97 21.56 -8.28
N PHE A 12 4.55 21.08 -7.17
CA PHE A 12 3.83 20.70 -5.98
C PHE A 12 3.96 21.80 -4.92
N SER A 13 2.86 22.11 -4.24
CA SER A 13 2.90 22.94 -3.03
C SER A 13 3.66 22.22 -1.91
N MET A 14 4.21 22.99 -0.97
CA MET A 14 4.90 22.42 0.19
C MET A 14 3.95 21.55 1.04
N GLU A 15 2.66 21.88 1.09
CA GLU A 15 1.62 21.10 1.76
C GLU A 15 1.37 19.75 1.08
N GLU A 16 1.34 19.71 -0.25
CA GLU A 16 1.26 18.47 -1.03
C GLU A 16 2.49 17.60 -0.82
N VAL A 17 3.69 18.19 -0.77
CA VAL A 17 4.93 17.47 -0.49
C VAL A 17 4.91 16.86 0.92
N GLN A 18 4.50 17.64 1.93
CA GLN A 18 4.46 17.16 3.32
C GLN A 18 3.38 16.10 3.54
N SER A 19 2.18 16.30 2.99
CA SER A 19 1.10 15.31 3.08
C SER A 19 1.46 14.01 2.34
N THR A 20 2.14 14.10 1.20
CA THR A 20 2.63 12.92 0.47
C THR A 20 3.73 12.20 1.26
N LYS A 21 4.71 12.94 1.81
CA LYS A 21 5.76 12.37 2.66
C LYS A 21 5.19 11.67 3.89
N TYR A 22 4.18 12.27 4.52
CA TYR A 22 3.46 11.67 5.64
C TYR A 22 2.75 10.37 5.22
N ARG A 23 2.00 10.37 4.10
CA ARG A 23 1.33 9.17 3.59
C ARG A 23 2.33 8.06 3.29
N VAL A 24 3.39 8.37 2.55
CA VAL A 24 4.41 7.38 2.14
C VAL A 24 5.13 6.76 3.35
N SER A 25 5.48 7.56 4.37
CA SER A 25 6.16 7.07 5.57
C SER A 25 5.30 6.16 6.47
N HIS A 26 3.97 6.23 6.32
CA HIS A 26 3.00 5.42 7.05
C HIS A 26 2.28 4.39 6.18
N SER A 27 2.67 4.27 4.91
CA SER A 27 2.15 3.27 3.98
C SER A 27 2.98 1.99 4.01
N LEU A 28 2.29 0.84 4.09
CA LEU A 28 2.86 -0.46 3.78
C LEU A 28 2.36 -0.92 2.42
N LEU A 29 3.28 -1.39 1.58
CA LEU A 29 2.94 -2.09 0.35
C LEU A 29 2.87 -3.59 0.62
N GLY A 30 1.79 -4.19 0.17
CA GLY A 30 1.47 -5.59 0.29
C GLY A 30 1.35 -6.25 -1.07
N ARG A 31 1.84 -7.48 -1.17
CA ARG A 31 1.53 -8.38 -2.28
C ARG A 31 0.81 -9.60 -1.76
N VAL A 32 -0.35 -9.89 -2.34
CA VAL A 32 -1.06 -11.14 -2.11
C VAL A 32 -0.47 -12.18 -3.05
N PHE A 33 0.04 -13.27 -2.47
CA PHE A 33 0.42 -14.45 -3.24
C PHE A 33 -0.77 -15.38 -3.27
N THR A 34 -1.44 -15.46 -4.42
CA THR A 34 -2.62 -16.31 -4.62
C THR A 34 -2.62 -16.95 -6.00
N THR A 35 -3.03 -18.22 -6.05
CA THR A 35 -3.34 -18.95 -7.28
C THR A 35 -4.77 -18.69 -7.75
N ASN A 36 -5.62 -18.14 -6.86
CA ASN A 36 -7.03 -17.88 -7.10
C ASN A 36 -7.28 -16.38 -7.35
N ARG A 37 -8.27 -16.06 -8.19
CA ARG A 37 -8.75 -14.68 -8.36
C ARG A 37 -9.49 -14.26 -7.10
N ILE A 38 -8.86 -13.43 -6.29
CA ILE A 38 -9.50 -12.72 -5.18
C ILE A 38 -9.93 -11.35 -5.70
N SER A 39 -11.19 -10.98 -5.44
CA SER A 39 -11.67 -9.64 -5.77
C SER A 39 -11.00 -8.61 -4.86
N THR A 40 -10.90 -7.39 -5.38
CA THR A 40 -10.41 -6.25 -4.62
C THR A 40 -11.24 -6.02 -3.35
N THR A 41 -12.56 -6.16 -3.44
CA THR A 41 -13.46 -6.01 -2.29
C THR A 41 -13.19 -7.04 -1.20
N GLU A 42 -13.10 -8.33 -1.54
CA GLU A 42 -12.82 -9.40 -0.56
C GLU A 42 -11.49 -9.19 0.15
N LEU A 43 -10.45 -8.79 -0.60
CA LEU A 43 -9.13 -8.51 -0.02
C LEU A 43 -9.19 -7.35 0.97
N ARG A 44 -9.90 -6.28 0.62
CA ARG A 44 -10.10 -5.14 1.51
C ARG A 44 -10.83 -5.53 2.79
N GLU A 45 -11.93 -6.25 2.68
CA GLU A 45 -12.72 -6.68 3.83
C GLU A 45 -11.91 -7.60 4.75
N ALA A 46 -11.16 -8.53 4.18
CA ALA A 46 -10.38 -9.49 4.96
C ALA A 46 -9.17 -8.82 5.66
N VAL A 47 -8.54 -7.82 5.02
CA VAL A 47 -7.55 -6.96 5.67
C VAL A 47 -8.17 -6.14 6.81
N LEU A 48 -9.33 -5.51 6.58
CA LEU A 48 -10.02 -4.71 7.60
C LEU A 48 -10.47 -5.56 8.80
N THR A 49 -10.91 -6.79 8.54
CA THR A 49 -11.29 -7.76 9.58
C THR A 49 -10.08 -8.16 10.42
N SER A 50 -8.92 -8.33 9.79
CA SER A 50 -7.67 -8.70 10.46
C SER A 50 -7.01 -7.54 11.23
N TRP A 51 -7.42 -6.29 10.95
CA TRP A 51 -6.81 -5.08 11.54
C TRP A 51 -6.97 -5.01 13.06
N LEU A 52 -8.13 -5.43 13.61
CA LEU A 52 -8.41 -5.59 15.06
C LEU A 52 -7.97 -4.42 15.98
N LYS A 53 -7.66 -3.24 15.43
CA LYS A 53 -7.13 -2.05 16.11
C LYS A 53 -8.03 -0.86 15.84
N GLN A 54 -8.13 0.05 16.81
CA GLN A 54 -8.84 1.32 16.63
C GLN A 54 -8.06 2.22 15.67
N GLY A 55 -8.78 2.96 14.82
CA GLY A 55 -8.23 3.87 13.81
C GLY A 55 -8.54 3.47 12.37
N CYS A 56 -8.41 4.43 11.45
CA CYS A 56 -8.73 4.25 10.04
C CYS A 56 -7.58 3.57 9.30
N LEU A 57 -7.71 2.26 9.02
CA LEU A 57 -6.89 1.57 8.03
C LEU A 57 -7.45 1.87 6.63
N LYS A 58 -6.70 2.58 5.79
CA LYS A 58 -7.11 2.79 4.40
C LYS A 58 -6.38 1.80 3.50
N VAL A 59 -7.16 0.93 2.88
CA VAL A 59 -6.70 -0.06 1.92
C VAL A 59 -6.91 0.49 0.52
N VAL A 60 -5.83 0.72 -0.22
CA VAL A 60 -5.85 1.06 -1.65
C VAL A 60 -5.38 -0.15 -2.42
N LEU A 61 -6.12 -0.51 -3.46
CA LEU A 61 -5.85 -1.71 -4.24
C LEU A 61 -5.29 -1.31 -5.59
N ALA A 62 -4.13 -1.85 -5.91
CA ALA A 62 -3.47 -1.70 -7.19
C ALA A 62 -3.66 -2.97 -8.04
N LYS A 63 -3.38 -2.86 -9.34
CA LYS A 63 -3.45 -4.00 -10.26
C LYS A 63 -2.45 -5.08 -9.83
N HIS A 64 -2.74 -6.35 -10.17
CA HIS A 64 -1.87 -7.52 -9.92
C HIS A 64 -1.70 -7.94 -8.45
N GLY A 65 -2.73 -7.77 -7.62
CA GLY A 65 -2.71 -8.26 -6.23
C GLY A 65 -1.85 -7.42 -5.29
N LEU A 66 -1.60 -6.17 -5.67
CA LEU A 66 -0.91 -5.18 -4.86
C LEU A 66 -1.89 -4.41 -4.00
N VAL A 67 -1.48 -4.18 -2.76
CA VAL A 67 -2.26 -3.49 -1.75
C VAL A 67 -1.39 -2.43 -1.12
N GLU A 68 -1.92 -1.23 -0.92
CA GLU A 68 -1.32 -0.23 -0.06
C GLU A 68 -2.17 -0.10 1.20
N LEU A 69 -1.53 -0.23 2.35
CA LEU A 69 -2.10 -0.04 3.67
C LEU A 69 -1.58 1.27 4.25
N MET A 70 -2.41 2.31 4.26
CA MET A 70 -2.10 3.55 4.98
C MET A 70 -2.49 3.37 6.45
N LEU A 71 -1.51 3.52 7.33
CA LEU A 71 -1.65 3.29 8.76
C LEU A 71 -1.76 4.60 9.54
N PRO A 72 -2.52 4.62 10.65
CA PRO A 72 -2.79 5.85 11.38
C PRO A 72 -1.60 6.36 12.22
N SER A 73 -0.62 5.50 12.54
CA SER A 73 0.57 5.86 13.31
C SER A 73 1.76 4.95 13.00
N GLU A 74 2.96 5.34 13.43
CA GLU A 74 4.15 4.50 13.36
C GLU A 74 4.01 3.25 14.26
N GLU A 75 3.34 3.32 15.41
CA GLU A 75 3.13 2.15 16.26
C GLU A 75 2.25 1.12 15.55
N ALA A 76 1.22 1.59 14.84
CA ALA A 76 0.41 0.78 13.95
C ALA A 76 1.27 0.10 12.87
N ARG A 77 2.22 0.83 12.24
CA ARG A 77 3.19 0.28 11.28
C ARG A 77 4.05 -0.83 11.87
N ILE A 78 4.66 -0.57 13.02
CA ILE A 78 5.52 -1.53 13.71
C ILE A 78 4.72 -2.78 14.10
N TRP A 79 3.49 -2.61 14.59
CA TRP A 79 2.63 -3.70 14.99
C TRP A 79 2.26 -4.61 13.81
N VAL A 80 1.95 -4.04 12.64
CA VAL A 80 1.63 -4.81 11.44
C VAL A 80 2.83 -5.61 10.95
N LEU A 81 4.00 -4.98 10.89
CA LEU A 81 5.23 -5.62 10.41
C LEU A 81 5.67 -6.78 11.32
N LYS A 82 5.52 -6.64 12.64
CA LYS A 82 5.83 -7.71 13.61
C LYS A 82 4.93 -8.95 13.47
N ARG A 83 3.78 -8.82 12.81
CA ARG A 83 2.82 -9.91 12.59
C ARG A 83 2.89 -10.51 11.18
N THR A 84 3.91 -10.15 10.40
CA THR A 84 4.13 -10.77 9.09
C THR A 84 4.71 -12.19 9.21
N PRO A 85 4.34 -13.13 8.32
CA PRO A 85 3.38 -12.98 7.23
C PRO A 85 1.92 -12.97 7.73
N TRP A 86 1.09 -12.15 7.08
CA TRP A 86 -0.35 -12.17 7.34
C TRP A 86 -1.00 -13.26 6.49
N VAL A 87 -1.93 -14.01 7.08
CA VAL A 87 -2.74 -14.98 6.33
C VAL A 87 -4.16 -14.45 6.26
N ILE A 88 -4.67 -14.31 5.04
CA ILE A 88 -5.97 -13.71 4.74
C ILE A 88 -6.68 -14.60 3.73
N ASN A 89 -7.81 -15.20 4.11
CA ASN A 89 -8.57 -16.14 3.27
C ASN A 89 -7.66 -17.24 2.65
N ASP A 90 -6.85 -17.88 3.49
CA ASP A 90 -5.86 -18.91 3.12
C ASP A 90 -4.75 -18.43 2.16
N GLN A 91 -4.61 -17.12 1.95
CA GLN A 91 -3.55 -16.52 1.15
C GLN A 91 -2.53 -15.78 2.00
N ILE A 92 -1.27 -15.81 1.57
CA ILE A 92 -0.20 -15.06 2.24
C ILE A 92 -0.21 -13.62 1.72
N LEU A 93 -0.51 -12.68 2.62
CA LEU A 93 -0.28 -11.26 2.43
C LEU A 93 1.07 -10.90 3.04
N HIS A 94 2.03 -10.61 2.18
CA HIS A 94 3.34 -10.15 2.60
C HIS A 94 3.42 -8.63 2.51
N LEU A 95 3.65 -8.00 3.65
CA LEU A 95 3.67 -6.54 3.81
C LEU A 95 5.09 -6.05 4.02
N ARG A 96 5.45 -4.96 3.34
CA ARG A 96 6.73 -4.28 3.52
C ARG A 96 6.54 -2.75 3.53
N PRO A 97 7.39 -2.00 4.23
CA PRO A 97 7.40 -0.55 4.13
C PRO A 97 7.57 -0.11 2.67
N TRP A 98 6.89 0.96 2.27
CA TRP A 98 7.19 1.57 0.99
C TRP A 98 8.66 2.02 0.97
N THR A 99 9.38 1.64 -0.08
CA THR A 99 10.73 2.12 -0.38
C THR A 99 10.81 2.39 -1.89
N PRO A 100 11.61 3.38 -2.34
CA PRO A 100 11.79 3.64 -3.77
C PRO A 100 12.28 2.42 -4.56
N GLU A 101 12.95 1.48 -3.91
CA GLU A 101 13.46 0.25 -4.51
C GLU A 101 12.37 -0.80 -4.73
N ILE A 102 11.30 -0.77 -3.94
CA ILE A 102 10.23 -1.76 -4.00
C ILE A 102 9.44 -1.66 -5.30
N THR A 103 9.29 -0.46 -5.87
CA THR A 103 8.59 -0.27 -7.15
C THR A 103 9.31 -1.00 -8.29
N LYS A 104 10.63 -1.21 -8.21
CA LYS A 104 11.41 -1.96 -9.20
C LYS A 104 11.27 -3.48 -9.10
N GLN A 105 10.78 -3.99 -7.97
CA GLN A 105 10.58 -5.45 -7.74
C GLN A 105 9.13 -5.87 -7.97
N ILE A 106 8.22 -4.89 -8.03
CA ILE A 106 6.79 -5.07 -8.08
C ILE A 106 6.22 -4.84 -9.49
N PHE A 107 6.89 -4.02 -10.32
CA PHE A 107 6.57 -3.75 -11.71
C PHE A 107 7.60 -4.35 -12.66
#